data_AF-A0A2Z3RV98-F1
#
_entry.id   AF-A0A2Z3RV98-F1
#
_cell.length_a   1.000
_cell.length_b   1.000
_cell.length_c   1.000
_cell.angle_alpha   90.00
_cell.angle_beta   90.00
_cell.angle_gamma   90.00
#
_symmetry.space_group_name_H-M   'P 1'
#
loop_
_entity.id
_entity.type
_entity.pdbx_description
1 polymer ?
#
loop_
_entity_poly.entity_id
_entity_poly.type
_entity_poly.pdbx_seq_one_letter_code
_entity_poly.pdbx_strand_id
1 'polypeptide(L)' 'MKNKRDDELFLRERAISDARISSELEGSQSTVATRGDQDAYVRGEISLTQLSERVRSRYGLA' A
#
# COMPACT_ATOMS: atom_id res chain seq x y z
N MET A 1 -4.28 25.50 -10.98
CA MET A 1 -4.81 24.75 -9.83
C MET A 1 -4.06 23.42 -9.81
N LYS A 2 -3.22 23.13 -8.79
CA LYS A 2 -2.65 21.77 -8.66
C LYS A 2 -3.80 20.82 -8.33
N ASN A 3 -3.89 19.71 -9.07
CA ASN A 3 -4.99 18.77 -8.95
C ASN A 3 -4.78 17.93 -7.67
N LYS A 4 -5.52 18.24 -6.60
CA LYS A 4 -5.33 17.63 -5.27
C LYS A 4 -5.35 16.09 -5.28
N ARG A 5 -6.07 15.50 -6.23
CA ARG A 5 -6.13 14.05 -6.43
C ARG A 5 -4.79 13.49 -6.91
N ASP A 6 -4.15 14.16 -7.87
CA ASP A 6 -2.87 13.70 -8.41
C ASP A 6 -1.76 13.83 -7.35
N ASP A 7 -1.80 14.89 -6.54
CA ASP A 7 -0.91 15.07 -5.39
C ASP A 7 -1.11 13.95 -4.35
N GLU A 8 -2.37 13.54 -4.09
CA GLU A 8 -2.67 12.44 -3.18
C GLU A 8 -2.16 11.10 -3.73
N LEU A 9 -2.44 10.76 -4.98
CA LEU A 9 -1.98 9.50 -5.59
C LEU A 9 -0.45 9.41 -5.60
N PHE A 10 0.25 10.51 -5.87
CA PHE A 10 1.70 10.58 -5.79
C PHE A 10 2.22 10.27 -4.37
N LEU A 11 1.57 10.82 -3.33
CA LEU A 11 1.94 10.52 -1.94
C LEU A 11 1.71 9.05 -1.59
N ARG A 12 0.64 8.45 -2.11
CA ARG A 12 0.35 7.02 -1.91
C ARG A 12 1.40 6.13 -2.57
N GLU A 13 1.77 6.43 -3.82
CA GLU A 13 2.82 5.73 -4.55
C GLU A 13 4.15 5.76 -3.80
N ARG A 14 4.55 6.95 -3.35
CA ARG A 14 5.77 7.13 -2.55
C ARG A 14 5.75 6.29 -1.28
N ALA A 15 4.65 6.33 -0.52
CA ALA A 15 4.53 5.57 0.73
C ALA A 15 4.65 4.05 0.50
N ILE A 16 4.06 3.52 -0.57
CA ILE A 16 4.17 2.11 -0.91
C ILE A 16 5.57 1.73 -1.39
N SER A 17 6.21 2.60 -2.19
CA SER A 17 7.59 2.39 -2.62
C SER A 17 8.55 2.31 -1.43
N ASP A 18 8.46 3.27 -0.51
CA ASP A 18 9.30 3.31 0.69
C ASP A 18 9.09 2.06 1.57
N ALA A 19 7.83 1.62 1.74
CA ALA A 19 7.50 0.41 2.50
C ALA A 19 8.05 -0.88 1.85
N ARG A 20 8.02 -0.96 0.51
CA ARG A 20 8.60 -2.09 -0.24
C ARG A 20 10.11 -2.10 -0.07
N ILE A 21 10.79 -0.98 -0.36
CA ILE A 21 12.25 -0.86 -0.22
C ILE A 21 12.69 -1.24 1.20
N SER A 22 12.01 -0.72 2.23
CA SER A 22 12.33 -1.07 3.61
C SER A 22 12.15 -2.56 3.88
N SER A 23 11.07 -3.18 3.42
CA SER A 23 10.86 -4.62 3.59
C SER A 23 11.97 -5.44 2.94
N GLU A 24 12.37 -5.06 1.72
CA GLU A 24 13.40 -5.73 0.94
C GLU A 24 14.79 -5.60 1.59
N LEU A 25 15.11 -4.43 2.16
CA LEU A 25 16.34 -4.20 2.92
C LEU A 25 16.41 -5.06 4.20
N GLU A 26 15.28 -5.30 4.86
CA GLU A 26 15.17 -6.18 6.02
C GLU A 26 15.14 -7.68 5.63
N GLY A 27 15.37 -8.01 4.35
CA GLY A 27 15.36 -9.39 3.83
C GLY A 27 13.96 -10.01 3.75
N SER A 28 12.92 -9.22 3.94
CA SER A 28 11.52 -9.65 3.85
C SER A 28 10.93 -9.30 2.48
N GLN A 29 9.98 -10.10 2.00
CA GLN A 29 9.27 -9.83 0.75
C GLN A 29 7.78 -9.80 1.02
N SER A 30 7.12 -8.70 0.64
CA SER A 30 5.66 -8.64 0.63
C SER A 30 5.11 -9.71 -0.31
N THR A 31 4.11 -10.46 0.16
CA THR A 31 3.42 -11.47 -0.65
C THR A 31 2.78 -10.83 -1.89
N VAL A 32 2.54 -11.62 -2.94
CA VAL A 32 1.85 -11.16 -4.17
C VAL A 32 0.49 -10.54 -3.84
N ALA A 33 -0.25 -11.13 -2.90
CA ALA A 33 -1.55 -10.62 -2.47
C ALA A 33 -1.43 -9.24 -1.78
N THR A 34 -0.45 -9.07 -0.90
CA THR A 34 -0.17 -7.77 -0.27
C THR A 34 0.25 -6.72 -1.31
N ARG A 35 1.08 -7.10 -2.30
CA ARG A 35 1.48 -6.19 -3.38
C ARG A 35 0.27 -5.74 -4.22
N GLY A 36 -0.66 -6.65 -4.52
CA GLY A 36 -1.90 -6.32 -5.22
C GLY A 36 -2.80 -5.34 -4.46
N ASP A 37 -2.95 -5.51 -3.14
CA ASP A 37 -3.70 -4.56 -2.30
C ASP A 37 -3.01 -3.18 -2.24
N GLN A 38 -1.69 -3.14 -2.16
CA GLN A 38 -0.92 -1.89 -2.21
C GLN A 38 -1.12 -1.15 -3.54
N ASP A 39 -1.10 -1.86 -4.67
CA ASP A 39 -1.31 -1.24 -5.98
C ASP A 39 -2.74 -0.69 -6.12
N ALA A 40 -3.74 -1.38 -5.56
CA ALA A 40 -5.12 -0.87 -5.49
C ALA A 40 -5.22 0.41 -4.63
N TYR A 41 -4.47 0.49 -3.54
CA TYR A 41 -4.39 1.71 -2.72
C TYR A 41 -3.75 2.87 -3.50
N VAL A 42 -2.66 2.61 -4.23
CA VAL A 42 -1.98 3.61 -5.07
C VAL A 42 -2.88 4.12 -6.19
N ARG A 43 -3.73 3.27 -6.78
CA ARG A 43 -4.73 3.69 -7.79
C ARG A 43 -5.94 4.42 -7.21
N GLY A 44 -6.06 4.48 -5.88
CA GLY A 44 -7.21 5.08 -5.21
C GLY A 44 -8.47 4.18 -5.15
N GLU A 45 -8.34 2.90 -5.48
CA GLU A 45 -9.45 1.93 -5.51
C GLU A 45 -9.86 1.47 -4.12
N ILE A 46 -8.90 1.50 -3.17
CA ILE A 46 -9.15 1.21 -1.75
C ILE A 46 -8.55 2.30 -0.85
N SER A 47 -9.10 2.42 0.35
CA SER A 47 -8.58 3.28 1.41
C SER A 47 -7.44 2.61 2.17
N LEU A 48 -6.68 3.39 2.93
CA LEU A 48 -5.64 2.87 3.83
C LEU A 48 -6.21 1.92 4.89
N THR A 49 -7.42 2.20 5.38
CA THR A 49 -8.14 1.34 6.33
C THR A 49 -8.43 -0.03 5.70
N GLN A 50 -8.97 -0.05 4.48
CA GLN A 50 -9.25 -1.29 3.76
C GLN A 50 -7.97 -2.08 3.46
N LEU A 51 -6.87 -1.40 3.09
CA LEU A 51 -5.56 -2.04 2.92
C LEU A 51 -5.12 -2.72 4.24
N SER A 52 -5.23 -2.00 5.36
CA SER A 52 -4.82 -2.50 6.68
C SER A 52 -5.66 -3.70 7.13
N GLU A 53 -6.98 -3.64 6.97
CA GLU A 53 -7.91 -4.73 7.27
C GLU A 53 -7.59 -5.99 6.46
N ARG A 54 -7.37 -5.85 5.15
CA ARG A 54 -7.02 -6.98 4.27
C ARG A 54 -5.69 -7.63 4.66
N VAL A 55 -4.68 -6.82 4.97
CA VAL A 55 -3.38 -7.33 5.42
C VAL A 55 -3.53 -8.05 6.76
N ARG A 56 -4.22 -7.47 7.74
CA ARG A 56 -4.40 -8.06 9.07
C ARG A 56 -5.23 -9.34 9.04
N SER A 57 -6.33 -9.35 8.28
CA SER A 57 -7.16 -10.54 8.08
C SER A 57 -6.36 -11.72 7.50
N ARG A 58 -5.39 -11.46 6.63
CA ARG A 58 -4.51 -12.49 6.05
C ARG A 58 -3.64 -13.19 7.10
N TYR A 59 -3.34 -12.53 8.21
CA TYR A 59 -2.60 -13.09 9.34
C TYR A 59 -3.52 -13.52 10.50
N GLY A 60 -4.85 -13.51 10.31
CA GLY A 60 -5.83 -13.86 11.35
C GLY A 60 -5.93 -12.83 12.47
N LEU A 61 -5.41 -11.61 12.26
CA LEU A 61 -5.42 -10.53 13.24
C LEU A 61 -6.69 -9.70 13.02
N ALA A 62 -7.83 -10.16 13.54
CA ALA A 62 -9.07 -9.37 13.56
C ALA A 62 -8.94 -8.19 14.55
#